data_AF-A0A969FC44-F1
#
_entry.id   AF-A0A969FC44-F1
#
_cell.length_a   1.000
_cell.length_b   1.000
_cell.length_c   1.000
_cell.angle_alpha   90.00
_cell.angle_beta   90.00
_cell.angle_gamma   90.00
#
_symmetry.space_group_name_H-M   'P 1'
#
loop_
_entity.id
_entity.type
_entity.pdbx_description
1 polymer ?
#
loop_
_entity_poly.entity_id
_entity_poly.type
_entity_poly.pdbx_seq_one_letter_code
_entity_poly.pdbx_strand_id
1 'polypeptide(L)'
;MTYSIPENLLERRRLLRLAREYRQKGYSVTLYPTSEDLPPALAKCSFDLIAVNGTRAIAAGIRTRESLTLNGAADLRRITSLVKQVPGWEFELVVTNPRKKAS
;
A
#
# COMPACT_ATOMS: atom_id res chain seq x y z
N MET A 1 -30.02 -0.35 10.52
CA MET A 1 -28.78 0.13 11.18
C MET A 1 -27.60 -0.16 10.27
N THR A 2 -27.06 0.87 9.62
CA THR A 2 -25.91 0.74 8.72
C THR A 2 -24.65 0.88 9.58
N TYR A 3 -23.99 -0.24 9.88
CA TYR A 3 -22.72 -0.20 10.59
C TYR A 3 -21.67 0.37 9.64
N SER A 4 -21.38 1.66 9.76
CA SER A 4 -20.21 2.27 9.16
C SER A 4 -18.98 1.66 9.82
N ILE A 5 -18.38 0.69 9.14
CA ILE A 5 -17.06 0.20 9.53
C ILE A 5 -16.09 1.38 9.39
N PRO A 6 -15.29 1.73 10.42
CA PRO A 6 -14.32 2.80 10.30
C PRO A 6 -13.40 2.54 9.12
N GLU A 7 -13.13 3.55 8.29
CA GLU A 7 -12.35 3.41 7.04
C GLU A 7 -10.96 2.80 7.29
N ASN A 8 -10.31 3.20 8.37
CA ASN A 8 -9.05 2.63 8.85
C ASN A 8 -9.15 1.10 9.06
N LEU A 9 -10.31 0.58 9.48
CA LEU A 9 -10.53 -0.86 9.63
C LEU A 9 -10.61 -1.58 8.27
N LEU A 10 -11.15 -0.94 7.22
CA LEU A 10 -11.19 -1.51 5.87
C LEU A 10 -9.78 -1.58 5.28
N GLU A 11 -9.03 -0.48 5.37
CA GLU A 11 -7.65 -0.41 4.92
C GLU A 11 -6.78 -1.43 5.65
N ARG A 12 -6.88 -1.49 7.00
CA ARG A 12 -6.16 -2.47 7.81
C ARG A 12 -6.51 -3.91 7.45
N ARG A 13 -7.79 -4.23 7.23
CA ARG A 13 -8.21 -5.58 6.79
C ARG A 13 -7.65 -5.92 5.41
N ARG A 14 -7.65 -4.95 4.47
CA ARG A 14 -7.08 -5.17 3.14
C ARG A 14 -5.57 -5.33 3.21
N LEU A 15 -4.86 -4.53 4.00
CA LEU A 15 -3.42 -4.64 4.25
C LEU A 15 -3.04 -6.05 4.73
N LEU A 16 -3.69 -6.54 5.78
CA LEU A 16 -3.40 -7.87 6.33
C LEU A 16 -3.68 -8.99 5.32
N ARG A 17 -4.72 -8.83 4.49
CA ARG A 17 -5.02 -9.79 3.41
C ARG A 17 -3.95 -9.76 2.33
N LEU A 18 -3.57 -8.57 1.85
CA LEU A 18 -2.54 -8.39 0.84
C LEU A 18 -1.19 -8.96 1.31
N ALA A 19 -0.85 -8.75 2.58
CA ALA A 19 0.35 -9.33 3.19
C ALA A 19 0.34 -10.87 3.14
N ARG A 20 -0.80 -11.50 3.41
CA ARG A 20 -0.95 -12.95 3.30
C ARG A 20 -0.84 -13.41 1.84
N GLU A 21 -1.48 -12.70 0.91
CA GLU A 21 -1.40 -12.98 -0.53
C GLU A 21 0.06 -12.94 -1.03
N TYR A 22 0.83 -11.93 -0.61
CA TYR A 22 2.25 -11.82 -0.98
C TYR A 22 3.14 -12.90 -0.36
N ARG A 23 2.94 -13.22 0.93
CA ARG A 23 3.65 -14.33 1.58
C ARG A 23 3.40 -15.66 0.90
N GLN A 24 2.16 -15.94 0.49
CA GLN A 24 1.81 -17.13 -0.28
C GLN A 24 2.46 -17.20 -1.65
N LYS A 25 2.78 -16.04 -2.25
CA LYS A 25 3.53 -15.92 -3.50
C LYS A 25 5.05 -15.96 -3.31
N GLY A 26 5.54 -16.23 -2.09
CA GLY A 26 6.97 -16.34 -1.79
C GLY A 26 7.68 -15.01 -1.50
N TYR A 27 6.94 -13.93 -1.26
CA TYR A 27 7.55 -12.66 -0.86
C TYR A 27 7.79 -12.62 0.66
N SER A 28 8.92 -12.05 1.06
CA SER A 28 9.11 -11.53 2.42
C SER A 28 8.32 -10.23 2.56
N VAL A 29 7.53 -10.07 3.63
CA VAL A 29 6.60 -8.94 3.78
C VAL A 29 6.84 -8.19 5.08
N THR A 30 7.12 -6.90 4.95
CA THR A 30 7.22 -5.92 6.04
C THR A 30 5.95 -5.05 6.05
N LEU A 31 5.30 -4.94 7.20
CA LEU A 31 4.14 -4.06 7.41
C LEU A 31 4.61 -2.77 8.07
N TYR A 32 4.06 -1.64 7.64
CA TYR A 32 4.42 -0.31 8.15
C TYR A 32 5.96 -0.11 8.18
N PRO A 33 6.63 -0.27 7.03
CA PRO A 33 8.08 -0.11 6.94
C PRO A 33 8.53 1.26 7.43
N THR A 34 9.69 1.27 8.06
CA THR A 34 10.39 2.49 8.45
C THR A 34 11.31 2.96 7.32
N SER A 35 11.93 4.13 7.49
CA SER A 35 12.93 4.63 6.54
C SER A 35 14.14 3.72 6.39
N GLU A 36 14.46 2.91 7.39
CA GLU A 36 15.59 1.97 7.39
C GLU A 36 15.31 0.72 6.53
N ASP A 37 14.04 0.39 6.35
CA ASP A 37 13.58 -0.71 5.49
C ASP A 37 13.56 -0.32 4.00
N LEU A 38 13.88 0.94 3.69
CA LEU A 38 13.69 1.55 2.37
C LEU A 38 15.03 2.02 1.77
N PRO A 39 15.14 1.99 0.43
CA PRO A 39 16.20 2.68 -0.27
C PRO A 39 16.19 4.19 0.07
N PRO A 40 17.34 4.88 0.08
CA PRO A 40 17.41 6.30 0.42
C PRO A 40 16.46 7.19 -0.40
N ALA A 41 16.25 6.85 -1.68
CA ALA A 41 15.31 7.56 -2.56
C ALA A 41 13.84 7.48 -2.11
N LEU A 42 13.49 6.43 -1.37
CA LEU A 42 12.13 6.16 -0.90
C LEU A 42 11.94 6.41 0.61
N ALA A 43 13.01 6.72 1.35
CA ALA A 43 12.97 6.91 2.81
C ALA A 43 12.01 8.00 3.31
N LYS A 44 11.61 8.95 2.44
CA LYS A 44 10.61 10.01 2.72
C LYS A 44 9.20 9.65 2.24
N CYS A 45 8.98 8.43 1.77
CA CYS A 45 7.67 7.93 1.38
C CYS A 45 7.11 7.07 2.49
N SER A 46 5.80 7.18 2.73
CA SER A 46 5.08 6.31 3.66
C SER A 46 4.37 5.22 2.85
N PHE A 47 4.70 3.97 3.16
CA PHE A 47 4.05 2.79 2.61
C PHE A 47 3.40 2.00 3.73
N ASP A 48 2.34 1.28 3.42
CA ASP A 48 1.69 0.41 4.40
C ASP A 48 2.32 -1.00 4.40
N LEU A 49 2.93 -1.38 3.27
CA LEU A 49 3.53 -2.69 3.05
C LEU A 49 4.69 -2.61 2.06
N ILE A 50 5.75 -3.37 2.32
CA ILE A 50 6.75 -3.76 1.32
C ILE A 50 6.76 -5.28 1.20
N ALA A 51 6.78 -5.78 -0.03
CA ALA A 51 6.97 -7.18 -0.34
C ALA A 51 8.24 -7.35 -1.19
N VAL A 52 9.19 -8.19 -0.76
CA VAL A 52 10.46 -8.45 -1.47
C VAL A 52 10.56 -9.91 -1.87
N ASN A 53 10.93 -10.18 -3.12
CA ASN A 53 11.25 -11.51 -3.64
C ASN A 53 12.44 -11.41 -4.61
N GLY A 54 13.62 -11.83 -4.14
CA GLY A 54 14.87 -11.71 -4.89
C GLY A 54 15.19 -10.25 -5.21
N THR A 55 15.31 -9.92 -6.50
CA THR A 55 15.60 -8.57 -6.99
C THR A 55 14.36 -7.69 -7.15
N ARG A 56 13.15 -8.23 -6.92
CA ARG A 56 11.89 -7.51 -7.05
C ARG A 56 11.36 -7.08 -5.69
N ALA A 57 11.00 -5.80 -5.58
CA ALA A 57 10.37 -5.21 -4.41
C ALA A 57 9.09 -4.47 -4.81
N ILE A 58 8.02 -4.65 -4.04
CA ILE A 58 6.73 -3.98 -4.25
C ILE A 58 6.44 -3.16 -3.01
N ALA A 59 6.31 -1.85 -3.17
CA ALA A 59 5.84 -0.94 -2.14
C ALA A 59 4.35 -0.66 -2.37
N ALA A 60 3.51 -0.88 -1.36
CA ALA A 60 2.07 -0.75 -1.49
C ALA A 60 1.48 0.28 -0.53
N GLY A 61 0.54 1.07 -1.06
CA GLY A 61 -0.34 1.94 -0.28
C GLY A 61 -1.78 1.44 -0.37
N ILE A 62 -2.47 1.29 0.77
CA ILE A 62 -3.86 0.87 0.85
C ILE A 62 -4.72 2.07 1.20
N ARG A 63 -5.67 2.42 0.33
CA ARG A 63 -6.54 3.57 0.54
C ARG A 63 -8.01 3.20 0.29
N THR A 64 -8.91 3.86 1.00
CA THR A 64 -10.34 4.00 0.64
C THR A 64 -10.50 5.12 -0.36
N ARG A 65 -11.69 5.24 -0.98
CA ARG A 65 -11.98 6.36 -1.87
C ARG A 65 -11.85 7.69 -1.14
N GLU A 66 -12.30 7.72 0.10
CA GLU A 66 -12.29 8.88 0.98
C GLU A 66 -10.85 9.26 1.35
N SER A 67 -10.02 8.31 1.82
CA SER A 67 -8.62 8.60 2.18
C SER A 67 -7.73 8.94 0.97
N LEU A 68 -8.06 8.43 -0.22
CA LEU A 68 -7.39 8.80 -1.47
C LEU A 68 -7.57 10.27 -1.81
N THR A 69 -8.71 10.87 -1.47
CA THR A 69 -8.96 12.30 -1.70
C THR A 69 -8.21 13.21 -0.72
N LEU A 70 -7.79 12.69 0.44
CA LEU A 70 -7.10 13.45 1.48
C LEU A 70 -5.60 13.65 1.18
N ASN A 71 -4.92 12.66 0.60
CA ASN A 71 -3.47 12.72 0.35
C ASN A 71 -3.06 13.13 -1.08
N GLY A 72 -4.03 13.49 -1.92
CA GLY A 72 -3.81 14.22 -3.18
C GLY A 72 -3.11 13.45 -4.32
N ALA A 73 -3.46 13.81 -5.55
CA ALA A 73 -2.81 13.27 -6.76
C ALA A 73 -1.31 13.64 -6.86
N ALA A 74 -0.87 14.71 -6.19
CA ALA A 74 0.51 15.18 -6.21
C ALA A 74 1.46 14.20 -5.48
N ASP A 75 1.02 13.64 -4.36
CA ASP A 75 1.86 12.75 -3.56
C ASP A 75 2.04 11.38 -4.23
N LEU A 76 0.98 10.88 -4.89
CA LEU A 76 1.06 9.69 -5.75
C LEU A 76 2.00 9.87 -6.94
N ARG A 77 1.97 11.04 -7.59
CA ARG A 77 2.90 11.36 -8.69
C ARG A 77 4.33 11.35 -8.20
N ARG A 78 4.59 11.97 -7.04
CA ARG A 78 5.92 11.99 -6.41
C ARG A 78 6.41 10.58 -6.10
N ILE A 79 5.60 9.76 -5.43
CA ILE A 79 5.93 8.37 -5.09
C ILE A 79 6.25 7.58 -6.36
N THR A 80 5.39 7.64 -7.37
CA THR A 80 5.56 6.91 -8.64
C THR A 80 6.86 7.33 -9.34
N SER A 81 7.19 8.62 -9.35
CA SER A 81 8.43 9.12 -9.95
C SER A 81 9.67 8.64 -9.21
N LEU A 82 9.65 8.58 -7.88
CA LEU A 82 10.78 8.11 -7.08
C LEU A 82 10.97 6.60 -7.23
N VAL A 83 9.89 5.81 -7.17
CA VAL A 83 9.95 4.34 -7.29
C VAL A 83 10.51 3.92 -8.65
N LYS A 84 10.16 4.62 -9.73
CA LYS A 84 10.72 4.36 -11.08
C LYS A 84 12.23 4.54 -11.18
N GLN A 85 12.84 5.31 -10.28
CA GLN A 85 14.28 5.54 -10.26
C GLN A 85 15.05 4.44 -9.51
N VAL A 86 14.35 3.54 -8.83
CA VAL A 86 14.96 2.45 -8.06
C VAL A 86 14.78 1.12 -8.80
N PRO A 87 15.85 0.53 -9.35
CA PRO A 87 15.76 -0.73 -10.08
C PRO A 87 15.14 -1.84 -9.24
N GLY A 88 14.22 -2.60 -9.85
CA GLY A 88 13.53 -3.71 -9.19
C GLY A 88 12.37 -3.30 -8.27
N TRP A 89 12.12 -2.00 -8.08
CA TRP A 89 11.02 -1.51 -7.25
C TRP A 89 9.78 -1.14 -8.08
N GLU A 90 8.62 -1.53 -7.55
CA GLU A 90 7.30 -1.20 -8.10
C GLU A 90 6.42 -0.59 -7.03
N PHE A 91 5.49 0.29 -7.44
CA PHE A 91 4.51 0.89 -6.54
C PHE A 91 3.11 0.39 -6.90
N GLU A 92 2.39 -0.12 -5.90
CA GLU A 92 1.00 -0.53 -6.03
C GLU A 92 0.08 0.30 -5.14
N LEU A 93 -0.90 0.98 -5.76
CA LEU A 93 -2.00 1.59 -5.03
C LEU A 93 -3.18 0.62 -4.99
N VAL A 94 -3.54 0.17 -3.79
CA VAL A 94 -4.66 -0.74 -3.56
C VAL A 94 -5.83 0.04 -3.00
N VAL A 95 -6.88 0.21 -3.82
CA VAL A 95 -8.11 0.87 -3.39
C VAL A 95 -9.10 -0.16 -2.84
N THR A 96 -9.58 0.03 -1.60
CA THR A 96 -10.58 -0.84 -0.97
C THR A 96 -11.76 -0.03 -0.46
N ASN A 97 -12.97 -0.38 -0.90
CA ASN A 97 -14.20 0.30 -0.50
C ASN A 97 -15.22 -0.71 0.01
N PRO A 98 -16.13 -0.33 0.92
CA PRO A 98 -17.19 -1.21 1.38
C PRO A 98 -18.05 -1.63 0.18
N ARG A 99 -18.37 -2.93 0.11
CA ARG A 99 -19.32 -3.42 -0.90
C ARG A 99 -20.68 -2.80 -0.59
N LYS A 100 -21.23 -2.01 -1.52
CA LYS A 100 -22.67 -1.69 -1.48
C LYS A 100 -23.41 -3.04 -1.52
N LYS A 101 -24.25 -3.32 -0.53
CA LYS A 101 -25.22 -4.41 -0.68
C LYS A 101 -26.06 -4.06 -1.91
N ALA A 102 -26.18 -4.98 -2.86
CA ALA A 102 -27.20 -4.87 -3.88
C ALA A 102 -28.55 -4.84 -3.15
N SER A 103 -29.30 -3.75 -3.33
CA SER A 103 -30.69 -3.65 -2.91
C SER A 103 -31.57 -4.47 -3.84
#